data_AF-A0A0S9NHB3-F1
#
_entry.id   AF-A0A0S9NHB3-F1
#
_cell.length_a   1.000
_cell.length_b   1.000
_cell.length_c   1.000
_cell.angle_alpha   90.00
_cell.angle_beta   90.00
_cell.angle_gamma   90.00
#
_symmetry.space_group_name_H-M   'P 1'
#
loop_
_entity.id
_entity.type
_entity.pdbx_description
1 polymer ?
#
loop_
_entity_poly.entity_id
_entity_poly.type
_entity_poly.pdbx_seq_one_letter_code
_entity_poly.pdbx_strand_id
1 'polypeptide(L)' 'MTGPLPTDAASARTAIAMLAAELATQGIAGMRAPPPEPTTCCGRGCNGCVWEGYLGAVVWWCKDARALLAQAG' A
#
# COMPACT_ATOMS: atom_id res chain seq x y z
N MET A 1 -4.15 15.49 4.66
CA MET A 1 -4.05 14.69 5.90
C MET A 1 -3.37 13.37 5.56
N THR A 2 -2.15 13.17 6.04
CA THR A 2 -1.34 11.98 5.77
C THR A 2 -1.80 10.86 6.70
N GLY A 3 -2.71 10.00 6.23
CA GLY A 3 -3.18 8.85 7.04
C GLY A 3 -2.03 7.93 7.47
N PRO A 4 -2.22 7.12 8.53
CA PRO A 4 -1.16 6.27 9.07
C PRO A 4 -0.60 5.34 8.00
N LEU A 5 0.72 5.11 8.08
CA LEU A 5 1.39 4.14 7.24
C LEU A 5 1.04 2.72 7.72
N PRO A 6 0.82 1.77 6.81
CA PRO A 6 0.50 0.40 7.19
C PRO A 6 1.68 -0.27 7.91
N THR A 7 1.37 -0.93 9.02
CA THR A 7 2.33 -1.62 9.90
C THR A 7 2.09 -3.13 9.99
N ASP A 8 0.99 -3.61 9.40
CA ASP A 8 0.56 -5.01 9.41
C ASP A 8 -0.23 -5.33 8.13
N ALA A 9 -0.51 -6.60 7.88
CA ALA A 9 -1.18 -7.03 6.66
C ALA A 9 -2.60 -6.45 6.50
N ALA A 10 -3.36 -6.32 7.60
CA ALA A 10 -4.72 -5.81 7.55
C ALA A 10 -4.74 -4.31 7.25
N SER A 11 -3.85 -3.53 7.88
CA SER A 11 -3.70 -2.11 7.57
C SER A 11 -3.18 -1.88 6.16
N ALA A 12 -2.27 -2.72 5.65
CA ALA A 12 -1.79 -2.68 4.26
C ALA A 12 -2.91 -2.90 3.26
N ARG A 13 -3.72 -3.96 3.43
CA ARG A 13 -4.87 -4.26 2.56
C ARG A 13 -5.88 -3.11 2.53
N THR A 14 -6.19 -2.56 3.70
CA THR A 14 -7.12 -1.42 3.82
C THR A 14 -6.59 -0.19 3.09
N ALA A 15 -5.32 0.16 3.30
CA ALA A 15 -4.70 1.32 2.65
C ALA A 15 -4.66 1.17 1.12
N ILE A 16 -4.32 -0.02 0.60
CA ILE A 16 -4.33 -0.30 -0.84
C ILE A 16 -5.74 -0.16 -1.41
N ALA A 17 -6.74 -0.80 -0.79
CA ALA A 17 -8.11 -0.77 -1.28
C ALA A 17 -8.67 0.66 -1.35
N MET A 18 -8.47 1.44 -0.29
CA MET A 18 -8.95 2.83 -0.23
C MET A 18 -8.29 3.71 -1.30
N LEU A 19 -6.96 3.67 -1.40
CA LEU A 19 -6.23 4.52 -2.36
C LEU A 19 -6.47 4.10 -3.81
N ALA A 20 -6.56 2.79 -4.08
CA ALA A 20 -6.87 2.30 -5.42
C ALA A 20 -8.28 2.73 -5.87
N ALA A 21 -9.27 2.67 -4.97
CA ALA A 21 -10.62 3.13 -5.26
C ALA A 21 -10.68 4.65 -5.53
N GLU A 22 -9.92 5.44 -4.75
CA GLU A 22 -9.84 6.89 -4.96
C GLU A 22 -9.16 7.22 -6.29
N LEU A 23 -8.01 6.59 -6.59
CA LEU A 23 -7.31 6.75 -7.88
C LEU A 23 -8.23 6.43 -9.07
N ALA A 24 -9.03 5.37 -8.96
CA ALA A 24 -10.01 5.00 -9.97
C ALA A 24 -11.14 6.04 -10.09
N THR A 25 -11.63 6.57 -8.98
CA THR A 25 -12.66 7.62 -8.94
C THR A 25 -12.19 8.90 -9.62
N GLN A 26 -10.93 9.28 -9.40
CA GLN A 26 -10.29 10.44 -10.05
C GLN A 26 -9.84 10.17 -11.50
N GLY A 27 -10.01 8.94 -12.01
CA GLY A 27 -9.59 8.57 -13.36
C GLY A 27 -8.08 8.59 -13.59
N ILE A 28 -7.26 8.47 -12.53
CA ILE A 28 -5.80 8.56 -12.63
C ILE A 28 -5.25 7.24 -13.16
N ALA A 29 -4.96 7.21 -14.46
CA ALA A 29 -4.25 6.13 -15.13
C ALA A 29 -2.74 6.43 -15.16
N GLY A 30 -1.92 5.54 -14.61
CA GLY A 30 -0.45 5.71 -14.56
C GLY A 30 0.20 5.31 -13.23
N MET A 31 -0.61 5.06 -12.20
CA MET A 31 -0.10 4.50 -10.96
C MET A 31 0.30 3.03 -11.15
N ARG A 32 1.45 2.63 -10.60
CA ARG A 32 1.90 1.23 -10.62
C ARG A 32 0.91 0.34 -9.85
N ALA A 33 0.80 -0.93 -10.22
CA ALA A 33 0.02 -1.90 -9.46
C ALA A 33 0.53 -2.02 -8.00
N PRO A 34 -0.37 -2.27 -7.03
CA PRO A 34 0.05 -2.47 -5.65
C PRO A 34 0.95 -3.72 -5.52
N PRO A 35 1.86 -3.74 -4.53
CA PRO A 35 2.69 -4.92 -4.27
C PRO A 35 1.82 -6.17 -4.03
N PRO A 36 2.20 -7.34 -4.59
CA PRO A 36 1.47 -8.58 -4.33
C PRO A 36 1.70 -9.02 -2.89
N GLU A 37 0.63 -9.48 -2.23
CA GLU A 37 0.71 -9.95 -0.86
C GLU A 37 1.46 -11.29 -0.78
N PRO A 38 2.42 -11.45 0.15
CA PRO A 38 3.13 -12.70 0.31
C PRO A 38 2.18 -13.82 0.76
N THR A 39 2.25 -14.97 0.09
CA THR A 39 1.39 -16.14 0.37
C THR A 39 1.97 -17.07 1.44
N THR A 40 3.24 -16.89 1.80
CA THR A 40 3.93 -17.69 2.83
C THR A 40 4.20 -16.83 4.06
N CYS A 41 3.55 -17.15 5.18
CA CYS A 41 3.99 -16.66 6.48
C CYS A 41 5.20 -17.49 6.90
N CYS A 42 6.33 -16.83 7.20
CA CYS A 42 7.56 -17.50 7.60
C CYS A 42 7.47 -18.21 8.98
N GLY A 43 6.32 -18.12 9.67
CA GLY A 43 6.01 -18.84 10.92
C GLY A 43 6.85 -18.45 12.14
N ARG A 44 7.84 -17.56 11.96
CA ARG A 44 8.82 -17.15 12.98
C ARG A 44 8.51 -15.81 13.66
N GLY A 45 7.34 -15.24 13.37
CA GLY A 45 6.96 -13.88 13.79
C GLY A 45 7.21 -12.85 12.69
N CYS A 46 6.77 -11.61 12.92
CA CYS A 46 6.79 -10.55 11.91
C CYS A 46 8.19 -9.96 11.67
N ASN A 47 9.12 -10.09 12.63
CA ASN A 47 10.50 -9.60 12.50
C ASN A 47 11.31 -10.51 11.57
N GLY A 48 11.85 -9.95 10.49
CA GLY A 48 12.62 -10.65 9.45
C GLY A 48 11.79 -11.43 8.44
N CYS A 49 10.46 -11.26 8.45
CA CYS A 49 9.58 -11.97 7.53
C CYS A 49 9.46 -11.24 6.19
N VAL A 50 9.05 -11.96 5.13
CA VAL A 50 8.67 -11.38 3.82
C VAL A 50 7.68 -10.21 3.95
N TRP A 51 6.94 -10.19 5.06
CA TRP A 51 6.05 -9.11 5.47
C TRP A 51 6.76 -7.76 5.66
N GLU A 52 7.99 -7.67 6.17
CA GLU A 52 8.67 -6.38 6.32
C GLU A 52 8.98 -5.74 4.97
N GLY A 53 9.49 -6.55 4.03
CA GLY A 53 9.73 -6.10 2.65
C GLY A 53 8.43 -5.70 1.95
N TYR A 54 7.37 -6.50 2.13
CA TYR A 54 6.04 -6.18 1.61
C TYR A 54 5.50 -4.88 2.20
N LEU A 55 5.49 -4.72 3.53
CA LEU A 55 4.98 -3.52 4.21
C LEU A 55 5.77 -2.28 3.78
N GLY A 56 7.09 -2.38 3.67
CA GLY A 56 7.92 -1.32 3.12
C GLY A 56 7.51 -0.93 1.70
N ALA A 57 7.30 -1.91 0.81
CA ALA A 57 6.83 -1.67 -0.56
C ALA A 57 5.44 -1.04 -0.60
N VAL A 58 4.51 -1.48 0.27
CA VAL A 58 3.16 -0.91 0.38
C VAL A 58 3.22 0.53 0.89
N VAL A 59 4.06 0.83 1.87
CA VAL A 59 4.29 2.21 2.36
C VAL A 59 4.72 3.12 1.22
N TRP A 60 5.69 2.69 0.41
CA TRP A 60 6.14 3.46 -0.76
C TRP A 60 5.03 3.63 -1.80
N TRP A 61 4.30 2.57 -2.11
CA TRP A 61 3.16 2.64 -3.02
C TRP A 61 2.09 3.61 -2.52
N CYS A 62 1.75 3.59 -1.23
CA CYS A 62 0.77 4.51 -0.66
C CYS A 62 1.22 5.97 -0.72
N LYS A 63 2.52 6.24 -0.55
CA LYS A 63 3.08 7.60 -0.70
C LYS A 63 2.91 8.11 -2.12
N ASP A 64 3.26 7.30 -3.12
CA ASP A 64 3.15 7.66 -4.53
C ASP A 64 1.69 7.87 -4.96
N ALA A 65 0.78 6.99 -4.51
CA ALA A 65 -0.65 7.11 -4.80
C ALA A 65 -1.22 8.41 -4.25
N ARG A 66 -0.88 8.77 -3.00
CA ARG A 66 -1.28 10.04 -2.37
C ARG A 66 -0.69 11.24 -3.09
N ALA A 67 0.56 11.15 -3.54
CA ALA A 67 1.20 12.22 -4.31
C ALA A 67 0.48 12.45 -5.64
N LEU A 68 0.05 11.39 -6.34
CA LEU A 68 -0.75 11.52 -7.56
C LEU A 68 -2.13 12.13 -7.27
N LEU A 69 -2.82 11.66 -6.24
CA LEU A 69 -4.12 12.20 -5.84
C LEU A 69 -4.04 13.69 -5.46
N ALA A 70 -2.97 14.10 -4.77
CA ALA A 70 -2.76 15.49 -4.41
C ALA A 70 -2.42 16.40 -5.61
N GLN A 71 -1.96 15.83 -6.73
CA GLN A 71 -1.70 16.57 -7.98
C GLN A 71 -2.93 16.65 -8.89
N ALA A 72 -3.92 15.77 -8.70
CA ALA A 72 -5.12 15.70 -9.52
C ALA A 72 -6.28 16.56 -9.01
N GLY A 73 -6.21 17.04 -7.77
CA GLY A 73 -7.14 18.01 -7.19
C GLY A 73 -6.56 19.42 -7.16
#